data_AF-A0AAQ1JWD2-F1
#
_entry.id   AF-A0AAQ1JWD2-F1
#
_cell.length_a   1.000
_cell.length_b   1.000
_cell.length_c   1.000
_cell.angle_alpha   90.00
_cell.angle_beta   90.00
_cell.angle_gamma   90.00
#
_symmetry.space_group_name_H-M   'P 1'
#
loop_
_entity.id
_entity.type
_entity.pdbx_description
1 polymer ?
#
loop_
_entity_poly.entity_id
_entity_poly.type
_entity_poly.pdbx_seq_one_letter_code
_entity_poly.pdbx_strand_id
1 'polypeptide(L)'
;MPLRAPRAWLDIALEARTHDAARAQLATLYHSPLGIYVVQSAVKRETLCVRFDIAPEDFDFTLHTLMRIVPEATIGSLRPRQGGQAC
;
A
#
# COMPACT_ATOMS: atom_id res chain seq x y z
N MET A 1 21.64 3.65 21.66
CA MET A 1 20.39 3.24 20.98
C MET A 1 20.59 3.44 19.49
N PRO A 2 20.40 2.43 18.62
CA PRO A 2 20.48 2.68 17.19
C PRO A 2 19.30 3.56 16.78
N LEU A 3 19.57 4.64 16.04
CA LEU A 3 18.53 5.44 15.40
C LEU A 3 17.81 4.53 14.40
N ARG A 4 16.50 4.32 14.57
CA ARG A 4 15.71 3.64 13.55
C ARG A 4 15.74 4.48 12.28
N ALA A 5 16.03 3.84 11.14
CA ALA A 5 15.94 4.51 9.86
C ALA A 5 14.51 5.05 9.65
N PRO A 6 14.35 6.22 9.00
CA PRO A 6 13.04 6.85 8.86
C PRO A 6 12.10 5.97 8.04
N ARG A 7 10.85 5.85 8.50
CA ARG A 7 9.79 5.14 7.76
C ARG A 7 9.49 5.83 6.44
N ALA A 8 9.02 5.04 5.48
CA ALA A 8 8.67 5.49 4.15
C ALA A 8 7.18 5.27 3.87
N TRP A 9 6.61 6.14 3.05
CA TRP A 9 5.32 5.91 2.43
C TRP A 9 5.50 5.23 1.08
N LEU A 10 4.74 4.16 0.87
CA LEU A 10 4.61 3.49 -0.41
C LEU A 10 3.17 3.63 -0.88
N ASP A 11 2.98 4.25 -2.03
CA ASP A 11 1.68 4.30 -2.69
C ASP A 11 1.57 3.17 -3.70
N ILE A 12 0.42 2.50 -3.74
CA ILE A 12 0.06 1.56 -4.81
C ILE A 12 -1.30 1.94 -5.40
N ALA A 13 -1.51 1.52 -6.65
CA ALA A 13 -2.76 1.67 -7.35
C ALA A 13 -3.24 0.31 -7.88
N LEU A 14 -4.52 0.02 -7.70
CA LEU A 14 -5.18 -1.20 -8.16
C LEU A 14 -6.35 -0.81 -9.07
N GLU A 15 -6.46 -1.43 -10.24
CA GLU A 15 -7.65 -1.24 -11.08
C GLU A 15 -8.88 -1.82 -10.38
N ALA A 16 -9.89 -0.99 -10.18
CA ALA A 16 -11.14 -1.33 -9.54
C ALA A 16 -12.31 -0.70 -10.31
N ARG A 17 -12.74 -1.38 -11.38
CA ARG A 17 -13.81 -0.93 -12.29
C ARG A 17 -15.18 -0.82 -11.61
N THR A 18 -15.35 -1.46 -10.46
CA THR A 18 -16.59 -1.40 -9.66
C THR A 18 -16.26 -1.17 -8.19
N HIS A 19 -17.23 -0.65 -7.45
CA HIS A 19 -17.11 -0.46 -6.01
C HIS A 19 -16.92 -1.78 -5.25
N ASP A 20 -17.59 -2.86 -5.69
CA ASP A 20 -17.43 -4.20 -5.11
C ASP A 20 -16.03 -4.77 -5.38
N ALA A 21 -15.46 -4.53 -6.57
CA ALA A 21 -14.08 -4.92 -6.87
C ALA A 21 -13.09 -4.17 -5.96
N ALA A 22 -13.27 -2.86 -5.76
CA ALA A 22 -12.45 -2.07 -4.84
C ALA A 22 -12.55 -2.61 -3.40
N ARG A 23 -13.76 -2.93 -2.94
CA ARG A 23 -14.00 -3.48 -1.60
C ARG A 23 -13.33 -4.85 -1.43
N ALA A 24 -13.43 -5.72 -2.43
CA ALA A 24 -12.80 -7.04 -2.40
C ALA A 24 -11.27 -6.95 -2.36
N GLN A 25 -10.66 -6.09 -3.19
CA GLN A 25 -9.21 -5.85 -3.19
C GLN A 25 -8.73 -5.27 -1.85
N LEU A 26 -9.46 -4.30 -1.31
CA LEU A 26 -9.13 -3.72 -0.01
C LEU A 26 -9.27 -4.76 1.11
N ALA A 27 -10.28 -5.63 1.05
CA ALA A 27 -10.41 -6.75 1.98
C ALA A 27 -9.23 -7.73 1.85
N THR A 28 -8.77 -8.07 0.64
CA THR A 28 -7.57 -8.90 0.45
C THR A 28 -6.35 -8.28 1.12
N LEU A 29 -6.15 -6.96 0.98
CA LEU A 29 -5.03 -6.26 1.63
C LEU A 29 -5.16 -6.28 3.15
N TYR A 30 -6.33 -5.96 3.71
CA TYR A 30 -6.52 -5.93 5.17
C TYR A 30 -6.44 -7.30 5.83
N HIS A 31 -6.83 -8.37 5.14
CA HIS A 31 -6.70 -9.74 5.65
C HIS A 31 -5.34 -10.37 5.33
N SER A 32 -4.44 -9.63 4.68
CA SER A 32 -3.07 -10.06 4.45
C SER A 32 -2.13 -9.56 5.55
N PRO A 33 -0.88 -10.06 5.60
CA PRO A 33 0.15 -9.49 6.46
C PRO A 33 0.44 -8.01 6.18
N LEU A 34 0.02 -7.47 5.03
CA LEU A 34 0.19 -6.06 4.71
C LEU A 34 -0.84 -5.13 5.36
N GLY A 35 -1.94 -5.67 5.90
CA GLY A 35 -3.03 -4.88 6.46
C GLY A 35 -2.58 -3.94 7.57
N ILE A 36 -1.57 -4.33 8.35
CA ILE A 36 -0.99 -3.52 9.44
C ILE A 36 -0.23 -2.28 8.95
N TYR A 37 0.21 -2.27 7.70
CA TYR A 37 0.95 -1.15 7.13
C TYR A 37 0.03 -0.15 6.41
N VAL A 38 -1.24 -0.51 6.13
CA VAL A 38 -2.18 0.36 5.43
C VAL A 38 -2.57 1.55 6.30
N VAL A 39 -2.22 2.76 5.87
CA VAL A 39 -2.53 4.01 6.59
C VAL A 39 -3.56 4.88 5.87
N GLN A 40 -3.76 4.66 4.58
CA GLN A 40 -4.77 5.36 3.80
C GLN A 40 -5.25 4.48 2.65
N SER A 41 -6.54 4.55 2.35
CA SER A 41 -7.11 4.05 1.10
C SER A 41 -8.11 5.07 0.55
N ALA A 42 -8.19 5.15 -0.78
CA ALA A 42 -9.15 5.99 -1.48
C ALA A 42 -9.52 5.35 -2.82
N VAL A 43 -10.78 5.47 -3.22
CA VAL A 43 -11.19 5.12 -4.58
C VAL A 43 -11.23 6.41 -5.40
N LYS A 44 -10.42 6.48 -6.45
CA LYS A 44 -10.41 7.60 -7.40
C LYS A 44 -10.78 7.06 -8.77
N ARG A 45 -11.96 7.47 -9.26
CA ARG A 45 -12.56 6.94 -10.50
C ARG A 45 -12.68 5.41 -10.43
N GLU A 46 -11.83 4.69 -11.15
CA GLU A 46 -11.81 3.22 -11.24
C GLU A 46 -10.50 2.65 -10.68
N THR A 47 -9.89 3.37 -9.74
CA THR A 47 -8.61 2.99 -9.15
C THR A 47 -8.72 3.03 -7.63
N LEU A 48 -8.38 1.91 -6.99
CA LEU A 48 -8.16 1.85 -5.55
C LEU A 48 -6.71 2.23 -5.27
N CYS A 49 -6.55 3.38 -4.62
CA CYS A 49 -5.30 3.96 -4.17
C CYS A 49 -5.06 3.52 -2.72
N VAL A 50 -3.91 2.92 -2.42
CA VAL A 50 -3.56 2.48 -1.06
C VAL A 50 -2.18 3.00 -0.69
N ARG A 51 -2.06 3.53 0.52
CA ARG A 51 -0.78 3.94 1.09
C ARG A 51 -0.39 3.03 2.23
N PHE A 52 0.86 2.60 2.19
CA PHE A 52 1.54 1.91 3.28
C PHE A 52 2.51 2.83 4.01
N ASP A 53 2.61 2.69 5.33
CA ASP A 53 3.67 3.27 6.16
C ASP A 53 4.64 2.16 6.56
N ILE A 54 5.77 2.06 5.87
CA ILE A 54 6.68 0.92 5.91
C ILE A 54 7.97 1.33 6.64
N ALA A 55 8.39 0.50 7.59
CA ALA A 55 9.68 0.64 8.22
C ALA A 55 10.77 0.05 7.28
N PRO A 56 11.97 0.63 7.17
CA PRO A 56 12.95 0.18 6.15
C PRO A 56 13.31 -1.31 6.22
N GLU A 57 13.25 -1.92 7.39
CA GLU A 57 13.49 -3.37 7.57
C GLU A 57 12.42 -4.24 6.89
N ASP A 58 11.21 -3.72 6.73
CA ASP A 58 10.04 -4.45 6.22
C ASP A 58 9.86 -4.30 4.70
N PHE A 59 10.78 -3.62 4.00
CA PHE A 59 10.60 -3.26 2.59
C PHE A 59 10.55 -4.49 1.67
N ASP A 60 11.54 -5.39 1.80
CA ASP A 60 11.61 -6.62 1.00
C ASP A 60 10.38 -7.51 1.23
N PHE A 61 10.00 -7.65 2.50
CA PHE A 61 8.79 -8.37 2.89
C PHE A 61 7.54 -7.76 2.26
N THR A 62 7.43 -6.44 2.30
CA THR A 62 6.27 -5.72 1.78
C THR A 62 6.14 -5.91 0.27
N LEU A 63 7.22 -5.68 -0.48
CA LEU A 63 7.23 -5.86 -1.94
C LEU A 63 6.94 -7.30 -2.35
N HIS A 64 7.59 -8.27 -1.70
CA HIS A 64 7.37 -9.68 -2.01
C HIS A 64 5.91 -10.09 -1.76
N THR A 65 5.34 -9.63 -0.64
CA THR A 65 3.95 -9.93 -0.31
C THR A 65 2.98 -9.24 -1.28
N LEU A 66 3.23 -7.97 -1.66
CA LEU A 66 2.43 -7.25 -2.65
C LEU A 66 2.38 -8.00 -3.99
N MET A 67 3.55 -8.38 -4.52
CA MET A 67 3.65 -9.13 -5.77
C MET A 67 2.93 -10.48 -5.71
N ARG A 68 2.79 -11.08 -4.52
CA ARG A 68 2.10 -12.36 -4.33
C ARG A 68 0.58 -12.22 -4.25
N ILE A 69 0.08 -11.23 -3.51
CA ILE A 69 -1.36 -11.14 -3.19
C ILE A 69 -2.12 -10.19 -4.14
N VAL A 70 -1.42 -9.23 -4.73
CA VAL A 70 -1.96 -8.25 -5.69
C VAL A 70 -0.95 -8.01 -6.82
N PRO A 71 -0.66 -9.04 -7.65
CA PRO A 71 0.36 -8.93 -8.70
C PRO A 71 0.07 -7.83 -9.73
N GLU A 72 -1.21 -7.49 -9.93
CA GLU A 72 -1.67 -6.44 -10.85
C GLU A 72 -1.56 -5.02 -10.25
N ALA A 73 -1.09 -4.88 -9.01
CA ALA A 73 -0.91 -3.58 -8.39
C ALA A 73 0.20 -2.79 -9.09
N THR A 74 -0.12 -1.57 -9.50
CA THR A 74 0.91 -0.60 -9.91
C THR A 74 1.59 -0.07 -8.66
N ILE A 75 2.90 -0.31 -8.55
CA ILE A 75 3.73 0.25 -7.48
C ILE A 75 4.03 1.70 -7.84
N GLY A 76 3.58 2.62 -6.99
CA GLY A 76 3.80 4.05 -7.12
C GLY A 76 5.07 4.51 -6.41
N SER A 77 5.05 5.76 -5.95
CA SER A 77 6.22 6.39 -5.32
C SER A 77 6.52 5.82 -3.94
N LEU A 78 7.79 5.50 -3.70
CA LEU A 78 8.36 5.33 -2.36
C LEU A 78 8.97 6.66 -1.91
N ARG A 79 8.49 7.21 -0.80
CA ARG A 79 8.90 8.54 -0.32
C ARG A 79 9.17 8.52 1.19
N PRO A 80 10.05 9.38 1.72
CA PRO A 80 10.14 9.59 3.16
C PRO A 80 8.75 9.94 3.72
N ARG A 81 8.44 9.50 4.95
CA ARG A 81 7.21 9.85 5.64
C ARG A 81 7.16 11.36 5.91
N GLN A 82 6.64 12.12 4.94
CA GLN A 82 6.47 13.57 4.98
C GLN A 82 5.11 13.92 4.38
N GLY A 83 4.32 14.74 5.09
CA GLY A 83 2.91 15.06 4.83
C GLY A 83 2.47 15.07 3.36
N GLY A 84 1.38 14.37 3.04
CA GLY A 84 0.85 14.22 1.68
C GLY A 84 -0.31 13.23 1.63
N GLN A 85 -1.02 13.13 0.51
CA GLN A 85 -2.22 12.31 0.33
C GLN A 85 -1.95 11.16 -0.66
N ALA A 86 -2.58 9.98 -0.48
CA ALA A 86 -2.40 8.82 -1.37
C ALA A 86 -2.75 9.15 -2.84
N CYS A 87 -1.98 8.59 -3.76
CA CYS A 87 -2.04 8.82 -5.20
C CYS A 87 -3.25 8.13 -5.83
#